data_AF-A0A8D7ZS83-F1
#
_entry.id   AF-A0A8D7ZS83-F1
#
_cell.length_a   1.000
_cell.length_b   1.000
_cell.length_c   1.000
_cell.angle_alpha   90.00
_cell.angle_beta   90.00
_cell.angle_gamma   90.00
#
_symmetry.space_group_name_H-M   'P 1'
#
loop_
_entity.id
_entity.type
_entity.pdbx_description
1 polymer ?
#
loop_
_entity_poly.entity_id
_entity_poly.type
_entity_poly.pdbx_seq_one_letter_code
_entity_poly.pdbx_strand_id
1 'polypeptide(L)'
;PLEKVSVKPSVSFTSPNSFGTGGSVTSEAVSYAVKKACEKLLDRMKPIRKDNPNATWETIVQKSYAKHIDLCAEAAFSQLDIPEYLIPALGCAEIEVDILTGNVQVLRYDILEDVGESLSPGIDVGQIEGALVMGIGYYLTEALVYDVKNGALLTNRSANYKPPGAKDIPVDFRINFLRGSSNPLGVLRSKATAEPPFNTTVVVLFALRNALRAARKDAGLPDVWIPLGAPTTPDKILLLAGNTIDQYLLN
;
A
#
# COMPACT_ATOMS: atom_id res chain seq x y z
N PRO A 1 -17.08 -3.95 23.83
CA PRO A 1 -16.32 -5.11 23.31
C PRO A 1 -16.62 -5.33 21.82
N LEU A 2 -15.63 -5.78 21.02
CA LEU A 2 -15.78 -5.93 19.56
C LEU A 2 -16.75 -7.04 19.18
N GLU A 3 -16.91 -8.07 20.01
CA GLU A 3 -17.85 -9.17 19.83
C GLU A 3 -19.33 -8.74 19.83
N LYS A 4 -19.62 -7.50 20.27
CA LYS A 4 -20.96 -6.90 20.21
C LYS A 4 -21.21 -6.10 18.93
N VAL A 5 -20.23 -6.03 18.02
CA VAL A 5 -20.29 -5.29 16.77
C VAL A 5 -20.27 -6.28 15.61
N SER A 6 -21.21 -6.13 14.67
CA SER A 6 -21.24 -6.90 13.42
C SER A 6 -21.30 -5.94 12.25
N VAL A 7 -20.36 -6.09 11.31
CA VAL A 7 -20.36 -5.35 10.04
C VAL A 7 -21.10 -6.20 9.00
N LYS A 8 -22.07 -5.60 8.31
CA LYS A 8 -22.81 -6.24 7.22
C LYS A 8 -22.21 -5.85 5.86
N PRO A 9 -22.44 -6.65 4.81
CA PRO A 9 -21.99 -6.29 3.46
C PRO A 9 -22.50 -4.92 3.04
N SER A 10 -21.67 -4.17 2.30
CA SER A 10 -22.08 -2.89 1.74
C SER A 10 -23.07 -3.10 0.61
N VAL A 11 -24.26 -2.49 0.71
CA VAL A 11 -25.30 -2.51 -0.33
C VAL A 11 -25.88 -1.11 -0.52
N SER A 12 -26.26 -0.78 -1.75
CA SER A 12 -26.75 0.57 -2.08
C SER A 12 -28.05 0.96 -1.37
N PHE A 13 -28.80 -0.03 -0.84
CA PHE A 13 -29.99 0.22 -0.02
C PHE A 13 -29.66 0.77 1.38
N THR A 14 -28.52 0.38 1.97
CA THR A 14 -28.12 0.83 3.32
C THR A 14 -27.16 2.01 3.30
N SER A 15 -26.48 2.22 2.17
CA SER A 15 -25.49 3.29 2.00
C SER A 15 -25.56 3.86 0.58
N PRO A 16 -26.65 4.57 0.24
CA PRO A 16 -26.83 5.13 -1.10
C PRO A 16 -25.76 6.19 -1.41
N ASN A 17 -25.47 6.38 -2.69
CA ASN A 17 -24.52 7.40 -3.17
C ASN A 17 -23.10 7.29 -2.60
N SER A 18 -22.68 6.08 -2.23
CA SER A 18 -21.29 5.82 -1.80
C SER A 18 -20.32 5.98 -2.97
N PHE A 19 -19.14 6.55 -2.69
CA PHE A 19 -18.03 6.63 -3.64
C PHE A 19 -17.30 5.27 -3.77
N GLY A 20 -16.47 5.11 -4.81
CA GLY A 20 -15.63 3.92 -4.97
C GLY A 20 -14.61 3.77 -3.83
N THR A 21 -14.29 2.54 -3.46
CA THR A 21 -13.21 2.24 -2.51
C THR A 21 -11.86 2.37 -3.21
N GLY A 22 -11.11 3.44 -2.93
CA GLY A 22 -9.81 3.72 -3.53
C GLY A 22 -9.19 5.03 -3.03
N GLY A 23 -8.04 5.40 -3.61
CA GLY A 23 -7.33 6.66 -3.31
C GLY A 23 -6.80 6.76 -1.89
N SER A 24 -6.57 5.62 -1.23
CA SER A 24 -6.11 5.50 0.16
C SER A 24 -6.99 6.18 1.23
N VAL A 25 -8.18 6.67 0.91
CA VAL A 25 -9.04 7.42 1.85
C VAL A 25 -10.20 6.62 2.44
N THR A 26 -10.42 5.38 1.99
CA THR A 26 -11.67 4.65 2.30
C THR A 26 -11.83 4.38 3.80
N SER A 27 -10.79 3.83 4.44
CA SER A 27 -10.82 3.55 5.88
C SER A 27 -11.01 4.82 6.70
N GLU A 28 -10.44 5.93 6.26
CA GLU A 28 -10.57 7.23 6.91
C GLU A 28 -12.00 7.78 6.78
N ALA A 29 -12.54 7.83 5.57
CA ALA A 29 -13.90 8.29 5.28
C ALA A 29 -14.96 7.47 6.05
N VAL A 30 -14.84 6.14 5.99
CA VAL A 30 -15.80 5.23 6.65
C VAL A 30 -15.66 5.32 8.16
N SER A 31 -14.44 5.36 8.70
CA SER A 31 -14.23 5.47 10.15
C SER A 31 -14.72 6.82 10.68
N TYR A 32 -14.58 7.90 9.92
CA TYR A 32 -15.16 9.20 10.26
C TYR A 32 -16.69 9.11 10.37
N ALA A 33 -17.35 8.59 9.35
CA ALA A 33 -18.80 8.44 9.32
C ALA A 33 -19.30 7.53 10.46
N VAL A 34 -18.65 6.38 10.69
CA VAL A 34 -18.98 5.46 11.79
C VAL A 34 -18.82 6.15 13.14
N LYS A 35 -17.73 6.90 13.35
CA LYS A 35 -17.49 7.67 14.58
C LYS A 35 -18.60 8.70 14.81
N LYS A 36 -18.99 9.44 13.77
CA LYS A 36 -20.09 10.42 13.84
C LYS A 36 -21.45 9.78 14.15
N ALA A 37 -21.76 8.64 13.55
CA ALA A 37 -22.97 7.89 13.85
C ALA A 37 -22.97 7.40 15.31
N CYS A 38 -21.84 6.88 15.80
CA CYS A 38 -21.68 6.48 17.20
C CYS A 38 -21.83 7.66 18.17
N GLU A 39 -21.24 8.81 17.86
CA GLU A 39 -21.38 10.05 18.66
C GLU A 39 -22.84 10.48 18.78
N LYS A 40 -23.62 10.44 17.68
CA LYS A 40 -25.06 10.74 17.69
C LYS A 40 -25.83 9.78 18.60
N LEU A 41 -25.58 8.47 18.52
CA LEU A 41 -26.23 7.48 19.39
C LEU A 41 -25.88 7.72 20.86
N LEU A 42 -24.59 7.94 21.16
CA LEU A 42 -24.13 8.19 22.51
C LEU A 42 -24.74 9.46 23.09
N ASP A 43 -24.88 10.53 22.30
CA ASP A 43 -25.50 11.78 22.70
C ASP A 43 -26.96 11.59 23.10
N ARG A 44 -27.74 10.90 22.26
CA ARG A 44 -29.14 10.54 22.55
C ARG A 44 -29.28 9.69 23.82
N MET A 45 -28.34 8.78 24.07
CA MET A 45 -28.33 7.91 25.25
C MET A 45 -27.78 8.59 26.53
N LYS A 46 -27.24 9.81 26.46
CA LYS A 46 -26.63 10.51 27.62
C LYS A 46 -27.55 10.56 28.85
N PRO A 47 -28.85 10.89 28.75
CA PRO A 47 -29.73 10.94 29.91
C PRO A 47 -29.88 9.58 30.59
N ILE A 48 -30.04 8.50 29.81
CA ILE A 48 -30.18 7.14 30.34
C ILE A 48 -28.90 6.69 31.05
N ARG A 49 -27.74 7.01 30.47
CA ARG A 49 -26.44 6.69 31.07
C ARG A 49 -26.19 7.46 32.37
N LYS A 50 -26.61 8.74 32.43
CA LYS A 50 -26.47 9.56 33.64
C LYS A 50 -27.31 9.00 34.79
N ASP A 51 -28.52 8.54 34.51
CA ASP A 51 -29.41 7.92 35.51
C ASP A 51 -28.96 6.50 35.92
N ASN A 52 -28.04 5.88 35.19
CA ASN A 52 -27.64 4.48 35.35
C ASN A 52 -26.12 4.28 35.16
N PRO A 53 -25.28 4.89 36.01
CA PRO A 53 -23.83 4.98 35.78
C PRO A 53 -23.12 3.62 35.69
N ASN A 54 -23.65 2.59 36.37
CA ASN A 54 -23.06 1.25 36.46
C ASN A 54 -23.82 0.18 35.65
N ALA A 55 -24.82 0.58 34.85
CA ALA A 55 -25.60 -0.38 34.07
C ALA A 55 -24.80 -0.93 32.88
N THR A 56 -25.08 -2.18 32.52
CA THR A 56 -24.50 -2.80 31.32
C THR A 56 -25.02 -2.13 30.05
N TRP A 57 -24.28 -2.30 28.95
CA TRP A 57 -24.69 -1.78 27.63
C TRP A 57 -26.10 -2.25 27.24
N GLU A 58 -26.40 -3.53 27.46
CA GLU A 58 -27.70 -4.14 27.18
C GLU A 58 -28.82 -3.44 27.97
N THR A 59 -28.59 -3.16 29.26
CA THR A 59 -29.56 -2.45 30.09
C THR A 59 -29.77 -1.01 29.61
N ILE A 60 -28.69 -0.30 29.23
CA ILE A 60 -28.79 1.06 28.67
C ILE A 60 -29.58 1.08 27.38
N VAL A 61 -29.36 0.12 26.48
CA VAL A 61 -30.08 -0.01 25.21
C VAL A 61 -31.57 -0.27 25.45
N GLN A 62 -31.91 -1.23 26.33
CA GLN A 62 -33.30 -1.55 26.66
C GLN A 62 -34.03 -0.37 27.31
N LYS A 63 -33.37 0.35 28.23
CA LYS A 63 -33.94 1.57 28.85
C LYS A 63 -34.10 2.71 27.86
N SER A 64 -33.16 2.87 26.93
CA SER A 64 -33.27 3.87 25.85
C SER A 64 -34.47 3.57 24.94
N TYR A 65 -34.64 2.31 24.55
CA TYR A 65 -35.81 1.85 23.80
C TYR A 65 -37.12 2.11 24.55
N ALA A 66 -37.19 1.78 25.84
CA ALA A 66 -38.37 2.01 26.67
C ALA A 66 -38.73 3.50 26.85
N LYS A 67 -37.76 4.41 26.67
CA LYS A 67 -37.99 5.86 26.64
C LYS A 67 -38.15 6.43 25.22
N HIS A 68 -38.40 5.57 24.22
CA HIS A 68 -38.59 5.94 22.81
C HIS A 68 -37.42 6.73 22.21
N ILE A 69 -36.19 6.46 22.65
CA ILE A 69 -34.99 7.04 22.05
C ILE A 69 -34.66 6.28 20.77
N ASP A 70 -34.48 7.00 19.67
CA ASP A 70 -34.07 6.42 18.38
C ASP A 70 -32.63 5.86 18.45
N LEU A 71 -32.53 4.55 18.20
CA LEU A 71 -31.31 3.74 18.25
C LEU A 71 -30.67 3.50 16.88
N CYS A 72 -31.20 4.13 15.83
CA CYS A 72 -30.61 4.14 14.50
C CYS A 72 -29.95 5.50 14.24
N ALA A 73 -28.72 5.49 13.73
CA ALA A 73 -28.04 6.72 13.37
C ALA A 73 -27.26 6.54 12.07
N GLU A 74 -27.27 7.60 11.28
CA GLU A 74 -26.52 7.72 10.04
C GLU A 74 -25.58 8.92 10.12
N ALA A 75 -24.50 8.84 9.37
CA ALA A 75 -23.61 9.96 9.11
C ALA A 75 -22.96 9.75 7.75
N ALA A 76 -22.64 10.87 7.11
CA ALA A 76 -21.91 10.89 5.86
C ALA A 76 -20.54 11.52 6.10
N PHE A 77 -19.61 11.18 5.22
CA PHE A 77 -18.33 11.85 5.07
C PHE A 77 -18.35 12.69 3.79
N SER A 78 -17.82 13.89 3.87
CA SER A 78 -17.49 14.78 2.77
C SER A 78 -15.97 14.97 2.74
N GLN A 79 -15.39 15.17 1.56
CA GLN A 79 -13.96 15.51 1.43
C GLN A 79 -13.59 16.81 2.18
N LEU A 80 -14.57 17.66 2.48
CA LEU A 80 -14.37 18.87 3.30
C LEU A 80 -14.24 18.57 4.81
N ASP A 81 -14.59 17.37 5.27
CA ASP A 81 -14.53 17.00 6.68
C ASP A 81 -13.09 16.75 7.17
N ILE A 82 -12.20 16.31 6.29
CA ILE A 82 -10.80 16.01 6.60
C ILE A 82 -9.91 16.75 5.59
N PRO A 83 -9.12 17.74 6.04
CA PRO A 83 -8.19 18.43 5.16
C PRO A 83 -7.11 17.49 4.63
N GLU A 84 -6.57 17.83 3.46
CA GLU A 84 -5.45 17.11 2.87
C GLU A 84 -4.23 17.11 3.79
N TYR A 85 -3.52 15.99 3.81
CA TYR A 85 -2.27 15.82 4.54
C TYR A 85 -1.27 15.02 3.71
N LEU A 86 0.01 15.19 4.03
CA LEU A 86 1.10 14.46 3.39
C LEU A 86 1.43 13.18 4.17
N ILE A 87 1.85 12.16 3.42
CA ILE A 87 2.33 10.87 3.93
C ILE A 87 3.81 10.73 3.54
N PRO A 88 4.75 11.26 4.35
CA PRO A 88 6.17 11.08 4.11
C PRO A 88 6.58 9.61 4.21
N ALA A 89 7.39 9.15 3.26
CA ALA A 89 8.02 7.82 3.31
C ALA A 89 9.45 7.88 2.77
N LEU A 90 10.31 7.02 3.29
CA LEU A 90 11.68 6.81 2.85
C LEU A 90 11.90 5.33 2.59
N GLY A 91 12.34 4.98 1.37
CA GLY A 91 12.75 3.63 1.01
C GLY A 91 14.26 3.54 0.78
N CYS A 92 14.85 2.40 1.12
CA CYS A 92 16.23 2.04 0.81
C CYS A 92 16.26 0.58 0.37
N ALA A 93 16.89 0.29 -0.77
CA ALA A 93 16.99 -1.06 -1.28
C ALA A 93 18.46 -1.40 -1.58
N GLU A 94 18.82 -2.65 -1.28
CA GLU A 94 20.05 -3.30 -1.69
C GLU A 94 19.68 -4.46 -2.60
N ILE A 95 20.34 -4.54 -3.75
CA ILE A 95 20.08 -5.58 -4.75
C ILE A 95 21.39 -6.21 -5.22
N GLU A 96 21.30 -7.45 -5.64
CA GLU A 96 22.33 -8.15 -6.39
C GLU A 96 21.85 -8.41 -7.82
N VAL A 97 22.73 -8.25 -8.80
CA VAL A 97 22.43 -8.45 -10.21
C VAL A 97 23.39 -9.49 -10.77
N ASP A 98 22.84 -10.58 -11.29
CA ASP A 98 23.60 -11.53 -12.09
C ASP A 98 23.76 -10.94 -13.51
N ILE A 99 24.96 -10.47 -13.82
CA ILE A 99 25.26 -9.82 -15.10
C ILE A 99 25.21 -10.78 -16.30
N LEU A 100 25.31 -12.09 -16.08
CA LEU A 100 25.29 -13.11 -17.14
C LEU A 100 23.86 -13.52 -17.52
N THR A 101 22.89 -13.35 -16.61
CA THR A 101 21.49 -13.72 -16.85
C THR A 101 20.53 -12.53 -16.83
N GLY A 102 20.97 -11.40 -16.25
CA GLY A 102 20.14 -10.23 -15.98
C GLY A 102 19.18 -10.40 -14.80
N ASN A 103 19.23 -11.51 -14.07
CA ASN A 103 18.39 -11.71 -12.89
C ASN A 103 18.77 -10.76 -11.76
N VAL A 104 17.78 -10.36 -10.97
CA VAL A 104 17.93 -9.46 -9.83
C VAL A 104 17.40 -10.14 -8.59
N GLN A 105 18.16 -10.07 -7.50
CA GLN A 105 17.67 -10.41 -6.17
C GLN A 105 17.65 -9.15 -5.30
N VAL A 106 16.52 -8.88 -4.66
CA VAL A 106 16.42 -7.83 -3.64
C VAL A 106 16.93 -8.41 -2.33
N LEU A 107 18.18 -8.08 -1.97
CA LEU A 107 18.81 -8.60 -0.75
C LEU A 107 18.18 -7.97 0.50
N ARG A 108 17.91 -6.67 0.44
CA ARG A 108 17.34 -5.95 1.57
C ARG A 108 16.47 -4.79 1.13
N TYR A 109 15.38 -4.56 1.84
CA TYR A 109 14.55 -3.38 1.70
C TYR A 109 14.19 -2.81 3.08
N ASP A 110 14.57 -1.56 3.33
CA ASP A 110 14.15 -0.80 4.50
C ASP A 110 13.15 0.27 4.09
N ILE A 111 12.06 0.38 4.83
CA ILE A 111 11.13 1.50 4.71
C ILE A 111 10.86 2.15 6.07
N LEU A 112 10.80 3.47 6.06
CA LEU A 112 10.24 4.29 7.13
C LEU A 112 9.07 5.08 6.57
N GLU A 113 7.85 4.78 7.01
CA GLU A 113 6.64 5.49 6.58
C GLU A 113 5.97 6.20 7.77
N ASP A 114 5.50 7.43 7.54
CA ASP A 114 4.69 8.18 8.48
C ASP A 114 3.20 7.83 8.36
N VAL A 115 2.77 6.85 9.15
CA VAL A 115 1.38 6.38 9.25
C VAL A 115 0.57 7.11 10.33
N GLY A 116 1.11 8.17 10.93
CA GLY A 116 0.52 8.82 12.10
C GLY A 116 0.38 7.87 13.30
N GLU A 117 -0.74 7.98 14.03
CA GLU A 117 -1.16 6.98 15.02
C GLU A 117 -1.95 5.86 14.31
N SER A 118 -1.24 4.81 13.89
CA SER A 118 -1.82 3.66 13.17
C SER A 118 -3.05 3.08 13.88
N LEU A 119 -4.13 2.87 13.11
CA LEU A 119 -5.38 2.25 13.59
C LEU A 119 -5.19 0.76 13.89
N SER A 120 -4.41 0.09 13.06
CA SER A 120 -4.16 -1.35 13.15
C SER A 120 -2.78 -1.67 12.58
N PRO A 121 -1.73 -1.66 13.42
CA PRO A 121 -0.34 -1.79 12.96
C PRO A 121 -0.08 -3.02 12.08
N GLY A 122 -0.69 -4.17 12.40
CA GLY A 122 -0.52 -5.38 11.60
C GLY A 122 -1.15 -5.31 10.20
N ILE A 123 -2.22 -4.52 10.03
CA ILE A 123 -2.83 -4.29 8.72
C ILE A 123 -1.96 -3.31 7.93
N ASP A 124 -1.51 -2.24 8.56
CA ASP A 124 -0.69 -1.21 7.92
C ASP A 124 0.66 -1.78 7.45
N VAL A 125 1.29 -2.65 8.25
CA VAL A 125 2.47 -3.41 7.81
C VAL A 125 2.15 -4.23 6.56
N GLY A 126 1.05 -4.99 6.54
CA GLY A 126 0.67 -5.79 5.38
C GLY A 126 0.36 -4.96 4.12
N GLN A 127 -0.21 -3.76 4.28
CA GLN A 127 -0.43 -2.82 3.17
C GLN A 127 0.90 -2.35 2.58
N ILE A 128 1.87 -2.00 3.44
CA ILE A 128 3.22 -1.60 3.03
C ILE A 128 3.93 -2.75 2.32
N GLU A 129 3.91 -3.96 2.88
CA GLU A 129 4.50 -5.15 2.26
C GLU A 129 3.92 -5.38 0.86
N GLY A 130 2.59 -5.40 0.74
CA GLY A 130 1.91 -5.61 -0.52
C GLY A 130 2.25 -4.55 -1.55
N ALA A 131 2.24 -3.28 -1.16
CA ALA A 131 2.56 -2.16 -2.03
C ALA A 131 4.01 -2.17 -2.52
N LEU A 132 4.95 -2.51 -1.65
CA LEU A 132 6.35 -2.65 -2.01
C LEU A 132 6.59 -3.81 -2.97
N VAL A 133 5.98 -4.98 -2.71
CA VAL A 133 6.08 -6.13 -3.63
C VAL A 133 5.47 -5.77 -4.99
N MET A 134 4.30 -5.12 -5.03
CA MET A 134 3.71 -4.63 -6.29
C MET A 134 4.64 -3.67 -7.04
N GLY A 135 5.30 -2.74 -6.33
CA GLY A 135 6.24 -1.81 -6.95
C GLY A 135 7.52 -2.47 -7.47
N ILE A 136 8.05 -3.47 -6.76
CA ILE A 136 9.17 -4.30 -7.23
C ILE A 136 8.79 -5.00 -8.53
N GLY A 137 7.60 -5.61 -8.58
CA GLY A 137 7.06 -6.23 -9.80
C GLY A 137 6.93 -5.27 -10.96
N TYR A 138 6.31 -4.10 -10.71
CA TYR A 138 6.15 -3.03 -11.69
C TYR A 138 7.48 -2.60 -12.33
N TYR A 139 8.55 -2.52 -11.55
CA TYR A 139 9.85 -2.10 -12.06
C TYR A 139 10.71 -3.21 -12.68
N LEU A 140 10.56 -4.47 -12.24
CA LEU A 140 11.48 -5.54 -12.62
C LEU A 140 10.87 -6.65 -13.49
N THR A 141 9.59 -7.00 -13.33
CA THR A 141 9.05 -8.26 -13.90
C THR A 141 7.76 -8.09 -14.71
N GLU A 142 6.90 -7.14 -14.35
CA GLU A 142 5.53 -7.04 -14.86
C GLU A 142 5.45 -6.31 -16.22
N ALA A 143 5.88 -6.99 -17.29
CA ALA A 143 5.88 -6.45 -18.65
C ALA A 143 4.55 -6.66 -19.37
N LEU A 144 3.97 -5.57 -19.90
CA LEU A 144 2.90 -5.61 -20.89
C LEU A 144 3.51 -5.63 -22.29
N VAL A 145 3.33 -6.75 -22.99
CA VAL A 145 3.82 -6.90 -24.37
C VAL A 145 2.64 -6.90 -25.32
N TYR A 146 2.69 -6.04 -26.32
CA TYR A 146 1.66 -5.90 -27.35
C TYR A 146 2.19 -6.35 -28.71
N ASP A 147 1.34 -6.98 -29.51
CA ASP A 147 1.63 -7.29 -30.90
C ASP A 147 1.75 -5.99 -31.71
N VAL A 148 2.87 -5.83 -32.41
CA VAL A 148 3.19 -4.60 -33.14
C VAL A 148 2.33 -4.38 -34.39
N LYS A 149 1.68 -5.44 -34.92
CA LYS A 149 0.89 -5.36 -36.15
C LYS A 149 -0.57 -5.04 -35.86
N ASN A 150 -1.14 -5.63 -34.81
CA ASN A 150 -2.58 -5.52 -34.51
C ASN A 150 -2.89 -4.92 -33.13
N GLY A 151 -1.90 -4.64 -32.29
CA GLY A 151 -2.07 -4.04 -30.96
C GLY A 151 -2.64 -4.99 -29.90
N ALA A 152 -2.73 -6.29 -30.16
CA ALA A 152 -3.25 -7.24 -29.18
C ALA A 152 -2.29 -7.41 -27.99
N LEU A 153 -2.82 -7.43 -26.76
CA LEU A 153 -2.04 -7.74 -25.55
C LEU A 153 -1.66 -9.23 -25.56
N LEU A 154 -0.37 -9.51 -25.65
CA LEU A 154 0.19 -10.86 -25.67
C LEU A 154 0.35 -11.43 -24.25
N THR A 155 0.69 -10.59 -23.28
CA THR A 155 0.86 -10.97 -21.87
C THR A 155 -0.46 -10.86 -21.09
N ASN A 156 -1.47 -11.60 -21.52
CA ASN A 156 -2.84 -11.53 -21.00
C ASN A 156 -3.21 -12.67 -20.03
N ARG A 157 -2.24 -13.46 -19.55
CA ARG A 157 -2.44 -14.58 -18.62
C ARG A 157 -1.30 -14.65 -17.60
N SER A 158 -1.52 -15.24 -16.43
CA SER A 158 -0.46 -15.49 -15.43
C SER A 158 0.70 -16.37 -15.95
N ALA A 159 0.46 -17.14 -17.01
CA ALA A 159 1.50 -17.91 -17.67
C ALA A 159 2.54 -17.03 -18.38
N ASN A 160 2.18 -15.82 -18.81
CA ASN A 160 3.05 -14.94 -19.60
C ASN A 160 3.16 -13.50 -19.07
N TYR A 161 2.32 -13.10 -18.12
CA TYR A 161 2.48 -11.93 -17.25
C TYR A 161 2.92 -12.39 -15.87
N LYS A 162 4.04 -11.86 -15.36
CA LYS A 162 4.74 -12.39 -14.17
C LYS A 162 4.71 -11.40 -13.01
N PRO A 163 3.63 -11.40 -12.21
CA PRO A 163 3.67 -10.71 -10.93
C PRO A 163 4.70 -11.38 -10.01
N PRO A 164 5.24 -10.65 -9.02
CA PRO A 164 6.16 -11.19 -8.03
C PRO A 164 5.59 -12.43 -7.32
N GLY A 165 6.44 -13.44 -7.17
CA GLY A 165 6.21 -14.61 -6.34
C GLY A 165 6.99 -14.56 -5.02
N ALA A 166 6.94 -15.66 -4.27
CA ALA A 166 7.57 -15.75 -2.95
C ALA A 166 9.10 -15.61 -2.95
N LYS A 167 9.77 -15.77 -4.10
CA LYS A 167 11.23 -15.61 -4.24
C LYS A 167 11.64 -14.19 -4.64
N ASP A 168 10.67 -13.36 -5.01
CA ASP A 168 10.89 -11.99 -5.46
C ASP A 168 10.73 -10.98 -4.30
N ILE A 169 10.29 -11.45 -3.12
CA ILE A 169 10.26 -10.64 -1.91
C ILE A 169 11.69 -10.33 -1.43
N PRO A 170 11.93 -9.16 -0.81
CA PRO A 170 13.23 -8.85 -0.22
C PRO A 170 13.65 -9.92 0.80
N VAL A 171 14.92 -10.36 0.74
CA VAL A 171 15.44 -11.38 1.68
C VAL A 171 15.44 -10.86 3.12
N ASP A 172 15.85 -9.61 3.31
CA ASP A 172 15.72 -8.87 4.57
C ASP A 172 14.73 -7.71 4.38
N PHE A 173 13.53 -7.85 4.94
CA PHE A 173 12.43 -6.91 4.73
C PHE A 173 12.06 -6.19 6.02
N ARG A 174 12.37 -4.89 6.10
CA ARG A 174 12.29 -4.09 7.33
C ARG A 174 11.31 -2.94 7.19
N ILE A 175 10.21 -3.00 7.92
CA ILE A 175 9.15 -2.00 7.91
C ILE A 175 9.12 -1.28 9.24
N ASN A 176 9.29 0.04 9.20
CA ASN A 176 9.27 0.89 10.37
C ASN A 176 8.28 2.03 10.18
N PHE A 177 7.59 2.37 11.27
CA PHE A 177 6.74 3.56 11.32
C PHE A 177 7.49 4.74 11.93
N LEU A 178 7.26 5.93 11.39
CA LEU A 178 7.77 7.15 11.99
C LEU A 178 7.15 7.34 13.39
N ARG A 179 8.00 7.32 14.43
CA ARG A 179 7.55 7.46 15.82
C ARG A 179 7.29 8.92 16.17
N GLY A 180 6.30 9.15 17.03
CA GLY A 180 6.00 10.50 17.54
C GLY A 180 5.36 11.42 16.50
N SER A 181 4.94 10.88 15.36
CA SER A 181 4.16 11.60 14.36
C SER A 181 2.68 11.37 14.61
N SER A 182 1.96 12.41 15.02
CA SER A 182 0.50 12.38 15.18
C SER A 182 -0.12 13.24 14.10
N ASN A 183 -1.17 12.76 13.45
CA ASN A 183 -1.92 13.53 12.45
C ASN A 183 -3.20 14.12 13.06
N PRO A 184 -3.22 15.35 13.61
CA PRO A 184 -4.44 15.89 14.24
C PRO A 184 -5.64 16.00 13.28
N LEU A 185 -5.41 15.95 11.97
CA LEU A 185 -6.43 16.04 10.93
C LEU A 185 -7.11 14.69 10.66
N GLY A 186 -6.35 13.60 10.78
CA GLY A 186 -6.83 12.28 10.43
C GLY A 186 -7.70 11.63 11.49
N VAL A 187 -8.50 10.65 11.08
CA VAL A 187 -9.38 9.93 12.02
C VAL A 187 -8.54 9.16 13.03
N LEU A 188 -8.80 9.41 14.32
CA LEU A 188 -8.02 8.87 15.44
C LEU A 188 -6.51 9.13 15.30
N ARG A 189 -6.16 10.23 14.63
CA ARG A 189 -4.79 10.68 14.36
C ARG A 189 -3.95 9.79 13.44
N SER A 190 -4.60 8.89 12.71
CA SER A 190 -3.97 8.06 11.69
C SER A 190 -3.63 8.84 10.42
N LYS A 191 -2.78 8.26 9.58
CA LYS A 191 -2.62 8.61 8.17
C LYS A 191 -2.90 7.39 7.33
N ALA A 192 -3.36 7.61 6.12
CA ALA A 192 -3.49 6.54 5.15
C ALA A 192 -2.13 5.88 4.83
N THR A 193 -2.17 4.59 4.51
CA THR A 193 -1.09 3.80 3.92
C THR A 193 -1.70 2.94 2.79
N ALA A 194 -0.88 2.16 2.08
CA ALA A 194 -1.16 1.34 0.88
C ALA A 194 -0.58 1.91 -0.42
N GLU A 195 -1.12 3.00 -0.98
CA GLU A 195 -0.56 3.56 -2.22
C GLU A 195 0.82 4.24 -2.03
N PRO A 196 1.09 4.98 -0.94
CA PRO A 196 2.37 5.71 -0.82
C PRO A 196 3.63 4.83 -0.82
N PRO A 197 3.69 3.66 -0.14
CA PRO A 197 4.87 2.81 -0.12
C PRO A 197 5.29 2.34 -1.52
N PHE A 198 4.32 2.10 -2.42
CA PHE A 198 4.58 1.70 -3.81
C PHE A 198 5.58 2.66 -4.48
N ASN A 199 5.40 3.97 -4.30
CA ASN A 199 6.25 4.97 -4.93
C ASN A 199 7.72 4.87 -4.47
N THR A 200 7.96 4.44 -3.22
CA THR A 200 9.31 4.31 -2.69
C THR A 200 10.14 3.26 -3.44
N THR A 201 9.50 2.29 -4.10
CA THR A 201 10.16 1.21 -4.84
C THR A 201 11.00 1.66 -6.03
N VAL A 202 10.86 2.92 -6.46
CA VAL A 202 11.74 3.53 -7.47
C VAL A 202 13.23 3.43 -7.10
N VAL A 203 13.55 3.33 -5.80
CA VAL A 203 14.92 3.13 -5.33
C VAL A 203 15.57 1.84 -5.85
N VAL A 204 14.77 0.83 -6.20
CA VAL A 204 15.23 -0.42 -6.83
C VAL A 204 15.83 -0.13 -8.21
N LEU A 205 15.22 0.76 -9.01
CA LEU A 205 15.80 1.17 -10.29
C LEU A 205 17.11 1.95 -10.11
N PHE A 206 17.24 2.76 -9.05
CA PHE A 206 18.49 3.46 -8.77
C PHE A 206 19.60 2.50 -8.32
N ALA A 207 19.26 1.52 -7.48
CA ALA A 207 20.18 0.45 -7.11
C ALA A 207 20.63 -0.36 -8.34
N LEU A 208 19.70 -0.68 -9.24
CA LEU A 208 19.98 -1.36 -10.52
C LEU A 208 20.91 -0.55 -11.41
N ARG A 209 20.68 0.77 -11.55
CA ARG A 209 21.58 1.63 -12.33
C ARG A 209 22.99 1.62 -11.73
N ASN A 210 23.12 1.66 -10.42
CA ASN A 210 24.41 1.62 -9.75
C ASN A 210 25.13 0.28 -9.96
N ALA A 211 24.42 -0.85 -9.86
CA ALA A 211 24.96 -2.17 -10.13
C ALA A 211 25.46 -2.30 -11.58
N LEU A 212 24.65 -1.85 -12.56
CA LEU A 212 25.03 -1.88 -13.97
C LEU A 212 26.22 -0.97 -14.28
N ARG A 213 26.29 0.23 -13.67
CA ARG A 213 27.46 1.11 -13.83
C ARG A 213 28.73 0.48 -13.26
N ALA A 214 28.64 -0.21 -12.12
CA ALA A 214 29.77 -0.92 -11.54
C ALA A 214 30.27 -2.04 -12.47
N ALA A 215 29.36 -2.88 -12.98
CA ALA A 215 29.69 -3.95 -13.92
C ALA A 215 30.34 -3.42 -15.21
N ARG A 216 29.76 -2.37 -15.81
CA ARG A 216 30.29 -1.76 -17.03
C ARG A 216 31.67 -1.14 -16.82
N LYS A 217 31.89 -0.51 -15.67
CA LYS A 217 33.19 0.05 -15.30
C LYS A 217 34.25 -1.06 -15.19
N ASP A 218 33.91 -2.18 -14.57
CA ASP A 218 34.79 -3.35 -14.46
C ASP A 218 35.16 -3.94 -15.83
N ALA A 219 34.19 -3.95 -16.76
CA ALA A 219 34.39 -4.33 -18.16
C ALA A 219 35.14 -3.29 -19.02
N GLY A 220 35.59 -2.16 -18.44
CA GLY A 220 36.31 -1.10 -19.16
C GLY A 220 35.44 -0.29 -20.13
N LEU A 221 34.12 -0.34 -19.99
CA LEU A 221 33.19 0.41 -20.83
C LEU A 221 33.08 1.87 -20.36
N PRO A 222 32.75 2.82 -21.27
CA PRO A 222 32.60 4.22 -20.91
C PRO A 222 31.43 4.43 -19.93
N ASP A 223 31.61 5.38 -19.01
CA ASP A 223 30.53 5.84 -18.12
C ASP A 223 29.52 6.65 -18.92
N VAL A 224 28.42 5.99 -19.28
CA VAL A 224 27.32 6.55 -20.04
C VAL A 224 26.04 6.42 -19.23
N TRP A 225 25.08 7.30 -19.51
CA TRP A 225 23.77 7.20 -18.92
C TRP A 225 23.08 5.89 -19.34
N ILE A 226 22.61 5.11 -18.36
CA ILE A 226 21.88 3.87 -18.58
C ILE A 226 20.38 4.17 -18.42
N PRO A 227 19.60 4.21 -19.53
CA PRO A 227 18.17 4.45 -19.46
C PRO A 227 17.47 3.21 -18.89
N LEU A 228 16.86 3.37 -17.72
CA LEU A 228 16.03 2.34 -17.07
C LEU A 228 14.58 2.82 -17.05
N GLY A 229 13.65 1.91 -17.33
CA GLY A 229 12.21 2.19 -17.36
C GLY A 229 11.42 1.09 -16.65
N ALA A 230 10.11 1.27 -16.56
CA ALA A 230 9.22 0.26 -15.99
C ALA A 230 8.59 -0.60 -17.10
N PRO A 231 8.76 -1.93 -17.09
CA PRO A 231 9.75 -2.69 -16.33
C PRO A 231 11.11 -2.77 -17.05
N THR A 232 12.19 -2.85 -16.27
CA THR A 232 13.53 -3.24 -16.72
C THR A 232 13.70 -4.73 -16.43
N THR A 233 13.24 -5.56 -17.36
CA THR A 233 13.23 -7.03 -17.27
C THR A 233 14.62 -7.65 -17.42
N PRO A 234 14.84 -8.92 -16.99
CA PRO A 234 16.15 -9.56 -17.05
C PRO A 234 16.82 -9.53 -18.44
N ASP A 235 16.06 -9.70 -19.52
CA ASP A 235 16.57 -9.58 -20.88
C ASP A 235 17.12 -8.18 -21.19
N LYS A 236 16.45 -7.12 -20.72
CA LYS A 236 16.94 -5.75 -20.84
C LYS A 236 18.17 -5.51 -19.97
N ILE A 237 18.18 -6.04 -18.74
CA ILE A 237 19.31 -5.92 -17.82
C ILE A 237 20.55 -6.56 -18.44
N LEU A 238 20.43 -7.76 -18.99
CA LEU A 238 21.51 -8.47 -19.69
C LEU A 238 22.12 -7.63 -20.80
N LEU A 239 21.28 -7.00 -21.64
CA LEU A 239 21.72 -6.14 -22.73
C LEU A 239 22.37 -4.83 -22.23
N LEU A 240 21.87 -4.27 -21.13
CA LEU A 240 22.39 -3.03 -20.56
C LEU A 240 23.69 -3.22 -19.76
N ALA A 241 23.94 -4.43 -19.23
CA ALA A 241 25.14 -4.77 -18.49
C ALA A 241 26.43 -4.67 -19.32
N GLY A 242 26.34 -4.58 -20.65
CA GLY A 242 27.49 -4.40 -21.53
C GLY A 242 28.13 -5.69 -22.00
N ASN A 243 27.39 -6.80 -21.92
CA ASN A 243 27.79 -8.10 -22.46
C ASN A 243 27.91 -8.04 -23.99
N THR A 244 28.90 -8.73 -24.56
CA THR A 244 29.01 -8.98 -26.01
C THR A 244 28.98 -10.48 -26.30
N ILE A 245 28.45 -10.87 -27.45
CA ILE A 245 28.38 -12.29 -27.85
C ILE A 245 29.78 -12.93 -27.88
N ASP A 246 30.80 -12.15 -28.24
CA ASP A 246 32.19 -12.60 -28.32
C ASP A 246 32.72 -13.16 -26.98
N GLN A 247 32.18 -12.68 -25.85
CA GLN A 247 32.56 -13.16 -24.51
C GLN A 247 32.03 -14.57 -24.20
N TYR A 248 31.06 -15.06 -24.96
CA TYR A 248 30.38 -16.34 -24.73
C TYR A 248 30.72 -17.39 -25.79
N LEU A 249 31.64 -17.08 -26.71
CA LEU A 249 32.16 -18.05 -27.66
C LEU A 249 33.12 -19.00 -26.94
N LEU A 250 32.83 -20.30 -26.98
CA LEU A 250 33.78 -21.33 -26.57
C LEU A 250 34.90 -21.34 -27.62
N ASN A 251 36.13 -21.05 -27.19
CA ASN A 251 37.34 -21.23 -28.00
C ASN A 251 37.55 -22.69 -28.38
#